data_AF-A0A3Q7ES60-F1
#
_entry.id   AF-A0A3Q7ES60-F1
#
_cell.length_a   1.000
_cell.length_b   1.000
_cell.length_c   1.000
_cell.angle_alpha   90.00
_cell.angle_beta   90.00
_cell.angle_gamma   90.00
#
_symmetry.space_group_name_H-M   'P 1'
#
loop_
_entity.id
_entity.type
_entity.pdbx_description
1 polymer ?
#
loop_
_entity_poly.entity_id
_entity_poly.type
_entity_poly.pdbx_seq_one_letter_code
_entity_poly.pdbx_strand_id
1 'polypeptide(L)'
;MGKLEDAREVFEEILSKTPLSFEALFENALLMDRCGEGVKVIQRLEEALRLAEEESKVKESRDIRFIMAQVQFLQKNVEEALRSYDELEKEDPKDFRPYFCRGMIYSLLDRNKEAREQFAKYRELSPKKFEVEGYLRTALSRMKLFGTDEKES
;
A
#
# COMPACT_ATOMS: atom_id res chain seq x y z
N MET A 1 15.92 17.22 5.71
CA MET A 1 15.66 16.98 7.13
C MET A 1 14.94 18.17 7.77
N GLY A 2 13.99 18.82 7.09
CA GLY A 2 13.09 19.78 7.75
C GLY A 2 11.66 19.49 7.31
N LYS A 3 11.45 19.45 5.99
CA LYS A 3 10.16 19.12 5.38
C LYS A 3 9.62 17.71 5.68
N LEU A 4 10.48 16.75 6.03
CA LEU A 4 10.05 15.36 6.31
C LEU A 4 9.59 15.22 7.76
N GLU A 5 10.31 15.88 8.66
CA GLU A 5 10.04 15.98 10.08
C GLU A 5 8.75 16.77 10.29
N ASP A 6 8.58 17.91 9.61
CA ASP A 6 7.34 18.69 9.60
C ASP A 6 6.15 17.86 9.08
N ALA A 7 6.33 17.08 8.00
CA ALA A 7 5.28 16.23 7.45
C ALA A 7 4.89 15.10 8.41
N ARG A 8 5.87 14.54 9.14
CA ARG A 8 5.61 13.50 10.14
C ARG A 8 4.72 14.03 11.25
N GLU A 9 5.05 15.21 11.80
CA GLU A 9 4.26 15.83 12.87
C GLU A 9 2.82 16.09 12.44
N VAL A 10 2.62 16.57 11.20
CA VAL A 10 1.28 16.79 10.65
C VAL A 10 0.49 15.48 10.56
N PHE A 11 1.09 14.41 10.06
CA PHE A 11 0.38 13.12 9.98
C PHE A 11 0.09 12.53 11.36
N GLU A 12 1.03 12.62 12.31
CA GLU A 12 0.81 12.18 13.69
C GLU A 12 -0.32 12.99 14.36
N GLU A 13 -0.40 14.31 14.10
CA GLU A 13 -1.53 15.13 14.58
C GLU A 13 -2.86 14.67 13.97
N ILE A 14 -2.91 14.41 12.67
CA ILE A 14 -4.13 13.90 12.01
C ILE A 14 -4.52 12.54 12.59
N LEU A 15 -3.55 11.65 12.81
CA LEU A 15 -3.78 10.32 13.37
C LEU A 15 -4.21 10.39 14.84
N SER A 16 -3.79 11.40 15.60
CA SER A 16 -4.29 11.61 16.97
C SER A 16 -5.79 11.93 17.02
N LYS A 17 -6.34 12.57 15.99
CA LYS A 17 -7.76 12.95 15.88
C LYS A 17 -8.58 11.90 15.11
N THR A 18 -7.94 11.27 14.14
CA THR A 18 -8.52 10.30 13.20
C THR A 18 -7.55 9.14 13.02
N PRO A 19 -7.50 8.20 13.99
CA PRO A 19 -6.51 7.12 14.01
C PRO A 19 -6.56 6.18 12.81
N LEU A 20 -7.73 6.10 12.16
CA LEU A 20 -8.00 5.19 11.04
C LEU A 20 -8.11 5.92 9.69
N SER A 21 -7.59 7.16 9.60
CA SER A 21 -7.54 7.89 8.34
C SER A 21 -6.60 7.19 7.36
N PHE A 22 -7.17 6.62 6.29
CA PHE A 22 -6.40 5.91 5.26
C PHE A 22 -5.26 6.76 4.69
N GLU A 23 -5.55 8.01 4.30
CA GLU A 23 -4.57 8.90 3.69
C GLU A 23 -3.42 9.21 4.65
N ALA A 24 -3.73 9.53 5.91
CA ALA A 24 -2.71 9.84 6.91
C ALA A 24 -1.88 8.61 7.29
N LEU A 25 -2.52 7.44 7.46
CA LEU A 25 -1.82 6.18 7.73
C LEU A 25 -0.89 5.81 6.58
N PHE A 26 -1.37 5.93 5.34
CA PHE A 26 -0.59 5.59 4.15
C PHE A 26 0.62 6.52 3.98
N GLU A 27 0.42 7.83 4.00
CA GLU A 27 1.51 8.78 3.81
C GLU A 27 2.52 8.76 4.98
N ASN A 28 2.05 8.57 6.22
CA ASN A 28 2.92 8.37 7.36
C ASN A 28 3.73 7.08 7.23
N ALA A 29 3.10 5.96 6.83
CA ALA A 29 3.79 4.69 6.62
C ALA A 29 4.88 4.81 5.55
N LEU A 30 4.57 5.45 4.42
CA LEU A 30 5.51 5.73 3.34
C LEU A 30 6.66 6.66 3.74
N LEU A 31 6.42 7.56 4.69
CA LEU A 31 7.43 8.45 5.24
C LEU A 31 8.36 7.70 6.20
N MET A 32 7.79 6.92 7.12
CA MET A 32 8.54 6.10 8.07
C MET A 32 9.46 5.11 7.36
N ASP A 33 8.96 4.44 6.32
CA ASP A 33 9.76 3.50 5.53
C ASP A 33 10.97 4.19 4.87
N ARG A 34 10.79 5.41 4.32
CA ARG A 34 11.90 6.22 3.77
C ARG A 34 12.92 6.64 4.82
N CYS A 35 12.50 6.82 6.06
CA CYS A 35 13.38 7.15 7.18
C CYS A 35 14.10 5.93 7.76
N GLY A 36 13.95 4.74 7.15
CA GLY A 36 14.55 3.50 7.63
C GLY A 36 13.81 2.89 8.83
N GLU A 37 12.60 3.35 9.13
CA GLU A 37 11.78 2.88 10.26
C GLU A 37 10.85 1.72 9.87
N GLY A 38 11.30 0.86 8.95
CA GLY A 38 10.52 -0.21 8.33
C GLY A 38 9.83 -1.16 9.33
N VAL A 39 10.51 -1.55 10.42
CA VAL A 39 9.91 -2.40 11.46
C VAL A 39 8.85 -1.64 12.26
N LYS A 40 9.12 -0.37 12.57
CA LYS A 40 8.20 0.46 13.39
C LYS A 40 6.92 0.82 12.65
N VAL A 41 6.98 0.96 11.31
CA VAL A 41 5.77 1.21 10.52
C VAL A 41 4.83 0.01 10.53
N ILE A 42 5.34 -1.22 10.43
CA ILE A 42 4.50 -2.42 10.52
C ILE A 42 3.83 -2.50 11.89
N GLN A 43 4.58 -2.28 12.99
CA GLN A 43 4.00 -2.27 14.34
C GLN A 43 2.87 -1.25 14.51
N ARG A 44 3.05 -0.02 13.99
CA ARG A 44 2.00 1.01 14.02
C ARG A 44 0.77 0.62 13.20
N LEU A 45 0.96 0.02 12.03
CA LEU A 45 -0.15 -0.44 11.21
C LEU A 45 -0.90 -1.60 11.88
N GLU A 46 -0.21 -2.49 12.59
CA GLU A 46 -0.84 -3.53 13.40
C GLU A 46 -1.65 -2.95 14.58
N GLU A 47 -1.17 -1.88 15.23
CA GLU A 47 -1.93 -1.15 16.25
C GLU A 47 -3.20 -0.54 15.68
N ALA A 48 -3.09 0.14 14.53
CA ALA A 48 -4.25 0.70 13.84
C ALA A 48 -5.24 -0.39 13.42
N LEU A 49 -4.73 -1.54 12.96
CA LEU A 49 -5.57 -2.68 12.58
C LEU A 49 -6.36 -3.23 13.76
N ARG A 50 -5.69 -3.44 14.91
CA ARG A 50 -6.35 -3.89 16.15
C ARG A 50 -7.47 -2.93 16.56
N LEU A 51 -7.19 -1.62 16.53
CA LEU A 51 -8.20 -0.60 16.84
C LEU A 51 -9.41 -0.69 15.89
N ALA A 52 -9.17 -0.83 14.58
CA ALA A 52 -10.24 -0.98 13.60
C ALA A 52 -11.06 -2.25 13.83
N GLU A 53 -10.41 -3.37 14.18
CA GLU A 53 -11.09 -4.64 14.48
C GLU A 53 -11.91 -4.58 15.76
N GLU A 54 -11.37 -3.97 16.83
CA GLU A 54 -12.08 -3.73 18.09
C GLU A 54 -13.33 -2.87 17.89
N GLU A 55 -13.23 -1.84 17.03
CA GLU A 55 -14.36 -0.99 16.66
C GLU A 55 -15.27 -1.59 15.58
N SER A 56 -15.02 -2.82 15.14
CA SER A 56 -15.76 -3.51 14.05
C SER A 56 -15.81 -2.72 12.73
N LYS A 57 -14.78 -1.92 12.48
CA LYS A 57 -14.60 -1.09 11.28
C LYS A 57 -13.99 -1.89 10.14
N VAL A 58 -14.81 -2.75 9.54
CA VAL A 58 -14.40 -3.72 8.50
C VAL A 58 -13.70 -3.06 7.32
N LYS A 59 -14.19 -1.90 6.87
CA LYS A 59 -13.60 -1.19 5.73
C LYS A 59 -12.19 -0.68 6.08
N GLU A 60 -12.05 -0.05 7.23
CA GLU A 60 -10.79 0.50 7.73
C GLU A 60 -9.78 -0.61 7.99
N SER A 61 -10.19 -1.75 8.57
CA SER A 61 -9.32 -2.92 8.74
C SER A 61 -8.76 -3.41 7.40
N ARG A 62 -9.61 -3.46 6.36
CA ARG A 62 -9.19 -3.82 4.99
C ARG A 62 -8.24 -2.80 4.39
N ASP A 63 -8.56 -1.52 4.54
CA ASP A 63 -7.74 -0.41 4.07
C ASP A 63 -6.34 -0.44 4.73
N ILE A 64 -6.26 -0.78 6.03
CA ILE A 64 -5.00 -0.94 6.76
C ILE A 64 -4.21 -2.16 6.26
N ARG A 65 -4.85 -3.32 6.09
CA ARG A 65 -4.21 -4.51 5.49
C ARG A 65 -3.67 -4.20 4.08
N PHE A 66 -4.37 -3.39 3.31
CA PHE A 66 -3.90 -2.92 2.00
C PHE A 66 -2.66 -2.02 2.10
N ILE A 67 -2.58 -1.12 3.09
CA ILE A 67 -1.37 -0.32 3.35
C ILE A 67 -0.21 -1.23 3.76
N MET A 68 -0.43 -2.20 4.65
CA MET A 68 0.59 -3.16 5.07
C MET A 68 1.18 -3.94 3.90
N ALA A 69 0.33 -4.42 2.98
CA ALA A 69 0.77 -5.14 1.78
C ALA A 69 1.69 -4.28 0.88
N GLN A 70 1.41 -2.99 0.76
CA GLN A 70 2.29 -2.06 0.02
C GLN A 70 3.62 -1.86 0.72
N VAL A 71 3.62 -1.68 2.05
CA VAL A 71 4.85 -1.52 2.84
C VAL A 71 5.71 -2.79 2.78
N GLN A 72 5.11 -3.97 2.90
CA GLN A 72 5.81 -5.26 2.75
C GLN A 72 6.51 -5.35 1.39
N PHE A 73 5.83 -4.94 0.31
CA PHE A 73 6.43 -4.91 -1.01
C PHE A 73 7.64 -3.95 -1.08
N LEU A 74 7.51 -2.73 -0.53
CA LEU A 74 8.62 -1.77 -0.47
C LEU A 74 9.82 -2.32 0.31
N GLN A 75 9.57 -3.13 1.32
CA GLN A 75 10.57 -3.82 2.13
C GLN A 75 11.14 -5.09 1.49
N LYS A 76 10.90 -5.32 0.19
CA LYS A 76 11.33 -6.51 -0.57
C LYS A 76 10.68 -7.83 -0.11
N ASN A 77 9.65 -7.78 0.74
CA ASN A 77 8.88 -8.95 1.17
C ASN A 77 7.79 -9.27 0.13
N VAL A 78 8.23 -9.54 -1.11
CA VAL A 78 7.34 -9.66 -2.29
C VAL A 78 6.31 -10.78 -2.14
N GLU A 79 6.71 -11.94 -1.62
CA GLU A 79 5.78 -13.06 -1.43
C GLU A 79 4.70 -12.76 -0.41
N GLU A 80 5.06 -12.09 0.70
CA GLU A 80 4.11 -11.70 1.74
C GLU A 80 3.12 -10.68 1.21
N ALA A 81 3.60 -9.66 0.48
CA ALA A 81 2.74 -8.69 -0.15
C ALA A 81 1.73 -9.35 -1.12
N LEU A 82 2.17 -10.31 -1.94
CA LEU A 82 1.28 -11.06 -2.83
C LEU A 82 0.23 -11.88 -2.06
N ARG A 83 0.62 -12.53 -0.95
CA ARG A 83 -0.31 -13.25 -0.07
C ARG A 83 -1.37 -12.31 0.52
N SER A 84 -0.95 -11.15 1.05
CA SER A 84 -1.88 -10.17 1.60
C SER A 84 -2.85 -9.64 0.53
N TYR A 85 -2.40 -9.43 -0.71
CA TYR A 85 -3.32 -9.07 -1.80
C TYR A 85 -4.29 -10.20 -2.18
N ASP A 86 -3.87 -11.46 -2.12
CA ASP A 86 -4.76 -12.61 -2.33
C ASP A 86 -5.84 -12.69 -1.25
N GLU A 87 -5.50 -12.38 0.01
CA GLU A 87 -6.47 -12.30 1.11
C GLU A 87 -7.46 -11.14 0.91
N LEU A 88 -6.96 -9.96 0.55
CA LEU A 88 -7.81 -8.80 0.25
C LEU A 88 -8.76 -9.04 -0.92
N GLU A 89 -8.33 -9.78 -1.96
CA GLU A 89 -9.20 -10.22 -3.06
C GLU A 89 -10.29 -11.18 -2.55
N LYS A 90 -9.97 -12.13 -1.68
CA LYS A 90 -10.97 -13.07 -1.13
C LYS A 90 -12.02 -12.36 -0.29
N GLU A 91 -11.61 -11.34 0.47
CA GLU A 91 -12.51 -10.54 1.30
C GLU A 91 -13.47 -9.68 0.46
N ASP A 92 -12.99 -9.10 -0.65
CA ASP A 92 -13.81 -8.33 -1.57
C ASP A 92 -13.24 -8.39 -3.00
N PRO A 93 -13.80 -9.28 -3.83
CA PRO A 93 -13.36 -9.43 -5.21
C PRO A 93 -13.65 -8.23 -6.11
N LYS A 94 -14.41 -7.23 -5.63
CA LYS A 94 -14.73 -6.02 -6.40
C LYS A 94 -13.76 -4.88 -6.11
N ASP A 95 -12.91 -5.02 -5.09
CA ASP A 95 -11.85 -4.06 -4.83
C ASP A 95 -10.80 -4.13 -5.94
N PHE A 96 -10.72 -3.09 -6.76
CA PHE A 96 -9.80 -3.04 -7.88
C PHE A 96 -8.33 -2.84 -7.44
N ARG A 97 -8.08 -2.35 -6.22
CA ARG A 97 -6.75 -1.90 -5.77
C ARG A 97 -5.73 -3.04 -5.67
N PRO A 98 -6.05 -4.22 -5.09
CA PRO A 98 -5.11 -5.36 -5.05
C PRO A 98 -4.68 -5.83 -6.44
N TYR A 99 -5.60 -5.85 -7.42
CA TYR A 99 -5.29 -6.25 -8.79
C TYR A 99 -4.27 -5.32 -9.45
N PHE A 100 -4.40 -4.01 -9.21
CA PHE A 100 -3.44 -3.04 -9.71
C PHE A 100 -2.04 -3.29 -9.13
N CYS A 101 -1.93 -3.41 -7.81
CA CYS A 101 -0.67 -3.65 -7.12
C CYS A 101 -0.03 -4.98 -7.54
N ARG A 102 -0.79 -6.08 -7.62
CA ARG A 102 -0.28 -7.37 -8.12
C ARG A 102 0.19 -7.29 -9.56
N GLY A 103 -0.56 -6.62 -10.44
CA GLY A 103 -0.17 -6.41 -11.84
C GLY A 103 1.19 -5.71 -11.94
N MET A 104 1.42 -4.71 -11.10
CA MET A 104 2.71 -4.02 -11.00
C MET A 104 3.82 -4.92 -10.48
N ILE A 105 3.57 -5.69 -9.41
CA ILE A 105 4.55 -6.64 -8.86
C ILE A 105 4.93 -7.67 -9.91
N TYR A 106 3.97 -8.29 -10.59
CA TYR A 106 4.26 -9.26 -11.65
C TYR A 106 5.00 -8.63 -12.83
N SER A 107 4.72 -7.36 -13.15
CA SER A 107 5.48 -6.64 -14.19
C SER A 107 6.94 -6.43 -13.81
N LEU A 108 7.24 -6.15 -12.53
CA LEU A 108 8.61 -6.01 -12.04
C LEU A 108 9.35 -7.35 -11.98
N LEU A 109 8.63 -8.45 -11.79
CA LEU A 109 9.17 -9.81 -11.80
C LEU A 109 9.27 -10.43 -13.21
N ASP A 110 9.08 -9.65 -14.28
CA ASP A 110 9.00 -10.11 -15.67
C ASP A 110 7.92 -11.19 -15.96
N ARG A 111 6.98 -11.36 -15.02
CA ARG A 111 5.80 -12.24 -15.12
C ARG A 111 4.69 -11.57 -15.92
N ASN A 112 5.01 -11.29 -17.17
CA ASN A 112 4.20 -10.48 -18.08
C ASN A 112 2.79 -11.03 -18.32
N LYS A 113 2.61 -12.35 -18.28
CA LYS A 113 1.30 -12.98 -18.46
C LYS A 113 0.40 -12.68 -17.27
N GLU A 114 0.86 -12.97 -16.05
CA GLU A 114 0.11 -12.68 -14.82
C GLU A 114 -0.14 -11.18 -14.69
N ALA A 115 0.85 -10.33 -14.98
CA ALA A 115 0.67 -8.88 -14.97
C ALA A 115 -0.51 -8.43 -15.84
N ARG A 116 -0.61 -8.95 -17.07
CA ARG A 116 -1.72 -8.63 -17.99
C ARG A 116 -3.08 -9.08 -17.45
N GLU A 117 -3.15 -10.26 -16.85
CA GLU A 117 -4.37 -10.79 -16.24
C GLU A 117 -4.84 -9.90 -15.08
N GLN A 118 -3.92 -9.50 -14.20
CA GLN A 118 -4.23 -8.60 -13.09
C GLN A 118 -4.66 -7.21 -13.58
N PHE A 119 -3.96 -6.64 -14.56
CA PHE A 119 -4.37 -5.35 -15.14
C PHE A 119 -5.68 -5.42 -15.91
N ALA A 120 -6.05 -6.56 -16.48
CA ALA A 120 -7.35 -6.76 -17.10
C ALA A 120 -8.47 -6.69 -16.05
N LYS A 121 -8.34 -7.42 -14.93
CA LYS A 121 -9.27 -7.35 -13.80
C LYS A 121 -9.36 -5.93 -13.23
N TYR A 122 -8.23 -5.26 -13.03
CA TYR A 122 -8.20 -3.86 -12.59
C TYR A 122 -9.02 -2.95 -13.51
N ARG A 123 -8.86 -3.05 -14.84
CA ARG A 123 -9.61 -2.23 -15.81
C ARG A 123 -11.10 -2.56 -15.86
N GLU A 124 -11.47 -3.80 -15.58
CA GLU A 124 -12.87 -4.24 -15.52
C GLU A 124 -13.59 -3.66 -14.30
N LEU A 125 -12.92 -3.67 -13.14
CA LEU A 125 -13.50 -3.26 -11.86
C LEU A 125 -13.32 -1.76 -11.56
N SER A 126 -12.28 -1.13 -12.12
CA SER A 126 -12.02 0.29 -11.94
C SER A 126 -13.13 1.13 -12.56
N PRO A 127 -13.76 2.05 -11.80
CA PRO A 127 -14.74 2.95 -12.38
C PRO A 127 -14.04 3.84 -13.42
N LYS A 128 -14.62 3.98 -14.63
CA LYS A 128 -14.05 4.76 -15.75
C LYS A 128 -13.63 6.21 -15.43
N LYS A 129 -14.05 6.75 -14.28
CA LYS A 129 -13.74 8.10 -13.79
C LYS A 129 -12.60 8.15 -12.75
N PHE A 130 -12.15 7.00 -12.25
CA PHE A 130 -11.00 6.98 -11.33
C PHE A 130 -9.72 7.20 -12.13
N GLU A 131 -9.27 8.46 -12.14
CA GLU A 131 -7.82 8.72 -12.16
C GLU A 131 -7.19 7.80 -11.12
N VAL A 132 -6.13 7.07 -11.51
CA VAL A 132 -5.34 6.24 -10.60
C VAL A 132 -5.04 7.08 -9.36
N GLU A 133 -5.71 6.76 -8.26
CA GLU A 133 -5.80 7.64 -7.11
C GLU A 133 -4.38 7.96 -6.60
N GLY A 134 -4.17 9.16 -6.06
CA GLY A 134 -2.83 9.69 -5.78
C GLY A 134 -1.92 8.69 -5.05
N TYR A 135 -2.48 7.91 -4.12
CA TYR A 135 -1.77 6.87 -3.39
C TYR A 135 -1.32 5.67 -4.26
N LEU A 136 -2.16 5.19 -5.20
CA LEU A 136 -1.78 4.15 -6.16
C LEU A 136 -0.68 4.66 -7.11
N ARG A 137 -0.73 5.95 -7.46
CA ARG A 137 0.30 6.60 -8.29
C ARG A 137 1.61 6.83 -7.53
N THR A 138 1.54 7.09 -6.22
CA THR A 138 2.72 7.15 -5.35
C THR A 138 3.37 5.77 -5.22
N ALA A 139 2.56 4.71 -5.04
CA ALA A 139 3.03 3.33 -5.07
C ALA A 139 3.73 3.01 -6.40
N LEU A 140 3.10 3.32 -7.55
CA LEU A 140 3.70 3.20 -8.89
C LEU A 140 5.06 3.88 -9.01
N SER A 141 5.16 5.11 -8.52
CA SER A 141 6.39 5.90 -8.65
C SER A 141 7.53 5.25 -7.88
N ARG A 142 7.23 4.66 -6.71
CA ARG A 142 8.20 3.92 -5.90
C ARG A 142 8.52 2.53 -6.46
N MET A 143 7.53 1.84 -7.00
CA MET A 143 7.71 0.58 -7.73
C MET A 143 8.64 0.73 -8.92
N LYS A 144 8.61 1.89 -9.60
CA LYS A 144 9.55 2.20 -10.67
C LYS A 144 10.98 2.42 -10.17
N LEU A 145 11.15 3.01 -8.98
CA LEU A 145 12.46 3.16 -8.33
C LEU A 145 13.03 1.80 -7.90
N PHE A 146 12.18 0.89 -7.42
CA PHE A 146 12.57 -0.50 -7.10
C PHE A 146 13.22 -1.23 -8.28
N GLY A 147 12.77 -0.98 -9.51
CA GLY A 147 13.34 -1.58 -10.72
C GLY A 147 14.55 -0.84 -11.30
N THR A 148 14.89 0.36 -10.81
CA THR A 148 16.06 1.12 -11.30
C THR A 148 17.31 0.88 -10.47
N ASP A 149 17.18 0.50 -9.20
CA ASP A 149 18.33 0.19 -8.34
C ASP A 149 19.09 -1.07 -8.80
N GLU A 150 18.49 -1.92 -9.64
CA GLU A 150 19.16 -3.12 -10.20
C GLU A 150 20.01 -2.84 -11.47
N LYS A 151 20.09 -1.59 -11.94
CA LYS A 151 20.90 -1.25 -13.14
C LYS A 151 22.24 -0.56 -12.85
N GLU A 152 22.61 -0.38 -11.58
CA GLU A 152 23.94 0.11 -11.21
C GLU A 152 24.69 -0.95 -10.39
N SER A 153 25.29 -1.92 -11.09
CA SER A 153 26.38 -2.77 -10.59
C SER A 153 27.25 -3.21 -11.77
#